data_AF-A0A517NB97-F1
#
_entry.id   AF-A0A517NB97-F1
#
_cell.length_a   1.000
_cell.length_b   1.000
_cell.length_c   1.000
_cell.angle_alpha   90.00
_cell.angle_beta   90.00
_cell.angle_gamma   90.00
#
_symmetry.space_group_name_H-M   'P 1'
#
loop_
_entity.id
_entity.type
_entity.pdbx_description
1 polymer ?
#
loop_
_entity_poly.entity_id
_entity_poly.type
_entity_poly.pdbx_seq_one_letter_code
_entity_poly.pdbx_strand_id
1 'polypeptide(L)'
;MNPRSTGGSDNAASKVSFLSHTLAADEPEGDYELLSPEAGETENDDVPAHPLRDAGVGRVLLLHGTFAGDDAMGMIRGLARIAPGSAAWMSELAKRWVDQVIGDVGNFTDAYARSMSIALNRKTETAPPGFRGAGASQAGAFRSMEPDAGNLRAKRHDHRRLPIVVERLRWSGENHTLGRAQGALQLFDRLIDSRAAADRRTLILAHSHGGNVMAMLSQLIAADPAARQAFYQQAFHPQAILRNDRIADETTNDAIGDTATDPVGNPVHTVWGTEEHQRRFVELDLDRLPTIDVATFGVPLRYRWNTTVCGRILHFVQHRSLDAEHETKAVLPQSINDIIAATAGDYAQHVGIAGTDFPALGSGLLESVADIRRNRILRDMFEVKSARSGLIDRLRLGRRRSIDGKTLLVDYPDDRTGRNRKLFGHGIYTNQVWMPFHLRQIADRLYRQRIVQRSMA
;
A
#
# COMPACT_ATOMS: atom_id res chain seq x y z
N MET A 1 9.58 -39.88 40.43
CA MET A 1 9.25 -39.87 38.99
C MET A 1 7.92 -39.17 38.84
N ASN A 2 7.89 -37.99 38.22
CA ASN A 2 6.67 -37.23 37.97
C ASN A 2 6.80 -36.69 36.53
N PRO A 3 5.97 -37.13 35.56
CA PRO A 3 6.10 -36.66 34.19
C PRO A 3 5.42 -35.28 34.05
N ARG A 4 6.21 -34.30 33.62
CA ARG A 4 5.73 -32.97 33.24
C ARG A 4 4.89 -33.08 31.97
N SER A 5 3.67 -32.56 32.04
CA SER A 5 2.81 -32.28 30.90
C SER A 5 3.39 -31.11 30.09
N THR A 6 3.88 -31.38 28.89
CA THR A 6 4.17 -30.36 27.86
C THR A 6 2.97 -30.27 26.93
N GLY A 7 2.05 -29.33 27.23
CA GLY A 7 0.88 -29.05 26.40
C GLY A 7 1.21 -28.18 25.18
N GLY A 8 1.32 -28.80 24.01
CA GLY A 8 0.30 -28.69 22.95
C GLY A 8 -0.13 -27.35 22.33
N SER A 9 0.54 -26.20 22.50
CA SER A 9 0.10 -24.94 21.85
C SER A 9 0.86 -24.57 20.56
N ASP A 10 2.00 -25.22 20.25
CA ASP A 10 2.84 -24.89 19.09
C ASP A 10 2.38 -25.50 17.74
N ASN A 11 1.26 -26.23 17.70
CA ASN A 11 0.89 -27.07 16.55
C ASN A 11 -0.26 -26.55 15.67
N ALA A 12 -0.92 -25.45 16.04
CA ALA A 12 -2.06 -24.91 15.28
C ALA A 12 -1.63 -23.86 14.23
N ALA A 13 -0.70 -22.96 14.58
CA ALA A 13 -0.21 -21.93 13.66
C ALA A 13 0.66 -22.51 12.51
N SER A 14 1.23 -23.70 12.67
CA SER A 14 2.09 -24.36 11.66
C SER A 14 1.32 -24.94 10.46
N LYS A 15 -0.02 -24.85 10.43
CA LYS A 15 -0.88 -25.35 9.34
C LYS A 15 -1.49 -24.26 8.46
N VAL A 16 -1.42 -22.98 8.86
CA VAL A 16 -2.01 -21.89 8.09
C VAL A 16 -0.98 -21.37 7.08
N SER A 17 -1.29 -21.48 5.79
CA SER A 17 -0.46 -20.93 4.72
C SER A 17 -1.33 -20.10 3.79
N PHE A 18 -0.85 -18.91 3.50
CA PHE A 18 -1.42 -17.93 2.58
C PHE A 18 -0.67 -17.96 1.27
N LEU A 19 -1.34 -17.49 0.23
CA LEU A 19 -0.82 -17.45 -1.13
C LEU A 19 0.32 -16.42 -1.23
N SER A 20 1.40 -16.83 -1.88
CA SER A 20 2.59 -16.01 -2.11
C SER A 20 3.14 -16.23 -3.51
N HIS A 21 3.83 -15.22 -4.03
CA HIS A 21 4.56 -15.35 -5.27
C HIS A 21 5.77 -16.25 -5.03
N THR A 22 5.87 -17.32 -5.80
CA THR A 22 7.02 -18.23 -5.79
C THR A 22 8.20 -17.61 -6.55
N LEU A 23 7.87 -16.81 -7.58
CA LEU A 23 8.74 -16.31 -8.63
C LEU A 23 9.56 -17.41 -9.31
N ALA A 24 9.07 -18.66 -9.26
CA ALA A 24 9.66 -19.76 -9.98
C ALA A 24 9.43 -19.58 -11.49
N ALA A 25 10.26 -20.20 -12.33
CA ALA A 25 10.19 -20.04 -13.77
C ALA A 25 8.85 -20.49 -14.36
N ASP A 26 8.19 -21.45 -13.72
CA ASP A 26 6.91 -22.05 -14.08
C ASP A 26 5.68 -21.35 -13.47
N GLU A 27 5.86 -20.38 -12.55
CA GLU A 27 4.72 -19.60 -12.08
C GLU A 27 4.16 -18.77 -13.26
N PRO A 28 2.85 -18.77 -13.52
CA PRO A 28 2.31 -17.97 -14.60
C PRO A 28 2.42 -16.48 -14.29
N GLU A 29 2.64 -15.67 -15.33
CA GLU A 29 2.67 -14.22 -15.22
C GLU A 29 1.32 -13.63 -15.65
N GLY A 30 0.94 -12.51 -15.03
CA GLY A 30 -0.35 -11.88 -15.31
C GLY A 30 -0.36 -10.99 -16.53
N ASP A 31 -1.58 -10.53 -16.83
CA ASP A 31 -1.84 -9.58 -17.90
C ASP A 31 -1.04 -8.28 -17.71
N TYR A 32 -0.56 -7.75 -18.82
CA TYR A 32 0.18 -6.50 -18.82
C TYR A 32 -0.14 -5.61 -20.02
N GLU A 33 0.32 -4.37 -19.92
CA GLU A 33 0.30 -3.38 -20.99
C GLU A 33 1.53 -2.49 -20.84
N LEU A 34 2.21 -2.23 -21.96
CA LEU A 34 3.34 -1.30 -22.03
C LEU A 34 2.82 0.10 -22.32
N LEU A 35 3.27 1.09 -21.56
CA LEU A 35 2.91 2.50 -21.73
C LEU A 35 4.17 3.36 -21.73
N SER A 36 4.21 4.34 -22.61
CA SER A 36 5.29 5.33 -22.70
C SER A 36 4.69 6.73 -22.77
N PRO A 37 4.23 7.30 -21.63
CA PRO A 37 3.56 8.59 -21.63
C PRO A 37 4.52 9.71 -22.04
N GLU A 38 4.04 10.68 -22.81
CA GLU A 38 4.82 11.87 -23.13
C GLU A 38 4.89 12.82 -21.94
N ALA A 39 5.96 13.61 -21.83
CA ALA A 39 6.13 14.57 -20.73
C ALA A 39 4.97 15.59 -20.66
N GLY A 40 4.31 15.90 -21.79
CA GLY A 40 3.18 16.83 -21.86
C GLY A 40 1.83 16.30 -21.35
N GLU A 41 1.66 14.98 -21.21
CA GLU A 41 0.43 14.35 -20.68
C GLU A 41 0.22 14.61 -19.17
N THR A 42 1.14 15.33 -18.53
CA THR A 42 1.18 15.50 -17.07
C THR A 42 0.78 16.91 -16.60
N GLU A 43 0.99 17.95 -17.41
CA GLU A 43 0.87 19.35 -16.96
C GLU A 43 -0.48 20.01 -17.28
N ASN A 44 -1.15 19.60 -18.37
CA ASN A 44 -2.38 20.26 -18.87
C ASN A 44 -3.63 19.37 -18.85
N ASP A 45 -3.49 18.16 -18.31
CA ASP A 45 -4.51 17.13 -18.43
C ASP A 45 -5.45 17.12 -17.22
N ASP A 46 -6.73 17.42 -17.46
CA ASP A 46 -7.75 17.37 -16.43
C ASP A 46 -7.83 15.97 -15.81
N VAL A 47 -7.87 15.93 -14.46
CA VAL A 47 -8.02 14.68 -13.71
C VAL A 47 -9.46 14.20 -13.86
N PRO A 48 -9.69 12.97 -14.34
CA PRO A 48 -11.04 12.46 -14.56
C PRO A 48 -11.69 12.04 -13.23
N ALA A 49 -12.10 13.02 -12.42
CA ALA A 49 -12.82 12.79 -11.17
C ALA A 49 -14.20 12.15 -11.42
N HIS A 50 -14.80 12.42 -12.58
CA HIS A 50 -16.13 11.93 -12.95
C HIS A 50 -16.24 10.40 -12.96
N PRO A 51 -15.40 9.63 -13.67
CA PRO A 51 -15.43 8.17 -13.63
C PRO A 51 -15.34 7.56 -12.23
N LEU A 52 -14.50 8.13 -11.34
CA LEU A 52 -14.39 7.63 -9.96
C LEU A 52 -15.69 7.90 -9.18
N ARG A 53 -16.26 9.10 -9.29
CA ARG A 53 -17.54 9.47 -8.67
C ARG A 53 -18.69 8.62 -9.19
N ASP A 54 -18.75 8.42 -10.50
CA ASP A 54 -19.79 7.62 -11.15
C ASP A 54 -19.72 6.15 -10.75
N ALA A 55 -18.51 5.63 -10.47
CA ALA A 55 -18.29 4.30 -9.92
C ALA A 55 -18.56 4.19 -8.41
N GLY A 56 -18.98 5.27 -7.76
CA GLY A 56 -19.29 5.31 -6.33
C GLY A 56 -18.07 5.37 -5.42
N VAL A 57 -16.90 5.77 -5.93
CA VAL A 57 -15.70 5.98 -5.09
C VAL A 57 -16.00 7.09 -4.10
N GLY A 58 -15.97 6.75 -2.82
CA GLY A 58 -16.17 7.68 -1.71
C GLY A 58 -14.90 8.11 -1.03
N ARG A 59 -13.90 7.26 -1.09
CA ARG A 59 -12.70 7.38 -0.31
C ARG A 59 -11.52 6.89 -1.12
N VAL A 60 -10.43 7.64 -1.05
CA VAL A 60 -9.10 7.25 -1.52
C VAL A 60 -8.20 7.14 -0.29
N LEU A 61 -7.69 5.94 -0.03
CA LEU A 61 -6.77 5.69 1.06
C LEU A 61 -5.35 5.51 0.51
N LEU A 62 -4.47 6.43 0.88
CA LEU A 62 -3.06 6.45 0.52
C LEU A 62 -2.28 5.61 1.54
N LEU A 63 -1.75 4.49 1.08
CA LEU A 63 -0.99 3.54 1.88
C LEU A 63 0.48 3.58 1.46
N HIS A 64 1.31 4.21 2.29
CA HIS A 64 2.71 4.48 1.96
C HIS A 64 3.60 3.22 2.04
N GLY A 65 4.80 3.34 1.44
CA GLY A 65 5.85 2.33 1.42
C GLY A 65 6.78 2.35 2.65
N THR A 66 7.83 1.54 2.59
CA THR A 66 8.86 1.43 3.64
C THR A 66 9.85 2.59 3.58
N PHE A 67 9.64 3.72 4.27
CA PHE A 67 10.67 4.79 4.43
C PHE A 67 10.46 5.70 5.67
N ALA A 68 9.67 5.29 6.66
CA ALA A 68 9.41 6.08 7.88
C ALA A 68 10.30 5.69 9.08
N GLY A 69 11.38 4.92 8.86
CA GLY A 69 12.27 4.46 9.93
C GLY A 69 13.65 3.97 9.44
N ASP A 70 14.51 3.63 10.41
CA ASP A 70 15.95 3.31 10.32
C ASP A 70 16.40 2.18 9.34
N ASP A 71 15.51 1.65 8.48
CA ASP A 71 15.72 0.39 7.74
C ASP A 71 16.39 0.58 6.35
N ALA A 72 16.86 1.79 6.03
CA ALA A 72 17.54 2.05 4.76
C ALA A 72 18.74 1.10 4.53
N MET A 73 19.50 0.84 5.61
CA MET A 73 20.70 -0.01 5.63
C MET A 73 20.44 -1.51 5.46
N GLY A 74 19.19 -1.96 5.61
CA GLY A 74 18.79 -3.34 5.34
C GLY A 74 18.86 -3.67 3.85
N MET A 75 18.31 -2.79 3.00
CA MET A 75 18.19 -2.99 1.55
C MET A 75 19.52 -3.02 0.82
N ILE A 76 20.45 -2.22 1.27
CA ILE A 76 21.84 -2.24 0.81
C ILE A 76 22.47 -3.62 1.06
N ARG A 77 22.18 -4.28 2.19
CA ARG A 77 22.66 -5.65 2.46
C ARG A 77 21.97 -6.71 1.59
N GLY A 78 20.72 -6.49 1.20
CA GLY A 78 20.04 -7.32 0.18
C GLY A 78 20.75 -7.24 -1.17
N LEU A 79 21.05 -6.01 -1.62
CA LEU A 79 21.82 -5.72 -2.84
C LEU A 79 23.24 -6.30 -2.78
N ALA A 80 23.90 -6.23 -1.62
CA ALA A 80 25.24 -6.78 -1.38
C ALA A 80 25.34 -8.30 -1.63
N ARG A 81 24.27 -9.05 -1.33
CA ARG A 81 24.24 -10.51 -1.56
C ARG A 81 24.17 -10.88 -3.04
N ILE A 82 23.76 -9.95 -3.89
CA ILE A 82 23.55 -10.17 -5.33
C ILE A 82 24.85 -9.89 -6.12
N ALA A 83 25.73 -9.04 -5.60
CA ALA A 83 27.02 -8.69 -6.21
C ALA A 83 28.20 -8.84 -5.22
N PRO A 84 28.65 -10.06 -4.91
CA PRO A 84 29.80 -10.29 -4.04
C PRO A 84 31.11 -9.88 -4.74
N GLY A 85 31.67 -8.74 -4.37
CA GLY A 85 32.95 -8.23 -4.91
C GLY A 85 33.18 -6.72 -4.78
N SER A 86 32.20 -5.99 -4.29
CA SER A 86 32.17 -4.52 -4.43
C SER A 86 31.90 -3.82 -3.09
N ALA A 87 32.78 -3.94 -2.11
CA ALA A 87 32.59 -3.23 -0.82
C ALA A 87 32.50 -1.70 -0.98
N ALA A 88 33.28 -1.12 -1.90
CA ALA A 88 33.39 0.32 -2.10
C ALA A 88 32.15 0.95 -2.77
N TRP A 89 31.60 0.32 -3.82
CA TRP A 89 30.41 0.82 -4.52
C TRP A 89 29.15 0.81 -3.60
N MET A 90 29.12 -0.05 -2.58
CA MET A 90 27.94 -0.28 -1.72
C MET A 90 27.78 0.81 -0.67
N SER A 91 28.90 1.30 -0.12
CA SER A 91 28.90 2.42 0.82
C SER A 91 28.42 3.70 0.15
N GLU A 92 28.76 3.90 -1.13
CA GLU A 92 28.30 5.05 -1.92
C GLU A 92 26.81 4.94 -2.25
N LEU A 93 26.34 3.75 -2.66
CA LEU A 93 24.91 3.49 -2.86
C LEU A 93 24.11 3.71 -1.57
N ALA A 94 24.65 3.28 -0.43
CA ALA A 94 24.04 3.42 0.87
C ALA A 94 23.83 4.88 1.30
N LYS A 95 24.91 5.67 1.22
CA LYS A 95 24.87 7.10 1.56
C LYS A 95 23.85 7.84 0.69
N ARG A 96 23.92 7.64 -0.63
CA ARG A 96 23.01 8.31 -1.57
C ARG A 96 21.56 7.89 -1.41
N TRP A 97 21.31 6.65 -1.00
CA TRP A 97 19.94 6.22 -0.73
C TRP A 97 19.40 6.85 0.54
N VAL A 98 20.18 6.87 1.62
CA VAL A 98 19.83 7.60 2.85
C VAL A 98 19.56 9.07 2.55
N ASP A 99 20.41 9.73 1.76
CA ASP A 99 20.25 11.15 1.38
C ASP A 99 18.97 11.39 0.55
N GLN A 100 18.56 10.44 -0.31
CA GLN A 100 17.32 10.55 -1.09
C GLN A 100 16.07 10.22 -0.28
N VAL A 101 16.18 9.34 0.71
CA VAL A 101 15.10 8.94 1.63
C VAL A 101 14.79 10.02 2.65
N ILE A 102 15.81 10.77 3.11
CA ILE A 102 15.65 11.92 4.02
C ILE A 102 14.75 13.01 3.39
N GLY A 103 14.57 13.01 2.06
CA GLY A 103 13.75 13.97 1.34
C GLY A 103 12.32 13.53 1.01
N ASP A 104 11.58 12.84 1.88
CA ASP A 104 10.11 12.57 1.79
C ASP A 104 9.60 11.93 0.46
N VAL A 105 10.50 11.55 -0.46
CA VAL A 105 10.18 11.03 -1.79
C VAL A 105 9.92 9.55 -1.66
N GLY A 106 8.68 9.18 -1.37
CA GLY A 106 8.29 7.77 -1.23
C GLY A 106 7.00 7.57 -0.43
N ASN A 107 6.54 8.56 0.34
CA ASN A 107 5.52 8.29 1.38
C ASN A 107 4.24 9.11 1.27
N PHE A 108 3.73 9.32 0.05
CA PHE A 108 2.48 10.06 -0.20
C PHE A 108 2.36 11.29 0.71
N THR A 109 3.30 12.23 0.60
CA THR A 109 3.43 13.37 1.52
C THR A 109 2.11 14.12 1.72
N ASP A 110 1.98 14.92 2.79
CA ASP A 110 0.76 15.71 2.99
C ASP A 110 0.48 16.64 1.81
N ALA A 111 1.54 17.16 1.17
CA ALA A 111 1.40 17.94 -0.05
C ALA A 111 0.81 17.11 -1.20
N TYR A 112 1.26 15.86 -1.38
CA TYR A 112 0.69 14.93 -2.37
C TYR A 112 -0.78 14.64 -2.09
N ALA A 113 -1.13 14.29 -0.85
CA ALA A 113 -2.51 14.00 -0.45
C ALA A 113 -3.44 15.20 -0.65
N ARG A 114 -2.99 16.41 -0.29
CA ARG A 114 -3.74 17.66 -0.54
C ARG A 114 -3.93 17.92 -2.03
N SER A 115 -2.89 17.77 -2.83
CA SER A 115 -2.96 17.98 -4.28
C SER A 115 -3.94 17.01 -4.94
N MET A 116 -3.93 15.75 -4.52
CA MET A 116 -4.88 14.74 -4.98
C MET A 116 -6.32 15.07 -4.58
N SER A 117 -6.53 15.48 -3.34
CA SER A 117 -7.86 15.89 -2.86
C SER A 117 -8.40 17.06 -3.67
N ILE A 118 -7.57 18.07 -3.95
CA ILE A 118 -7.94 19.21 -4.82
C ILE A 118 -8.28 18.71 -6.22
N ALA A 119 -7.44 17.84 -6.82
CA ALA A 119 -7.65 17.35 -8.16
C ALA A 119 -8.95 16.53 -8.31
N LEU A 120 -9.26 15.65 -7.35
CA LEU A 120 -10.48 14.81 -7.35
C LEU A 120 -11.77 15.59 -7.02
N ASN A 121 -11.64 16.76 -6.40
CA ASN A 121 -12.77 17.57 -5.94
C ASN A 121 -12.86 18.94 -6.61
N ARG A 122 -12.03 19.23 -7.61
CA ARG A 122 -12.12 20.44 -8.42
C ARG A 122 -13.50 20.46 -9.08
N LYS A 123 -14.29 21.49 -8.82
CA LYS A 123 -15.63 21.66 -9.39
C LYS A 123 -15.53 21.59 -10.91
N THR A 124 -16.04 20.56 -11.54
CA THR A 124 -16.58 20.73 -12.89
C THR A 124 -17.80 21.65 -12.78
N GLU A 125 -17.88 22.63 -13.68
CA GLU A 125 -18.71 23.85 -13.58
C GLU A 125 -20.24 23.63 -13.66
N THR A 126 -20.79 22.62 -12.99
CA THR A 126 -22.23 22.44 -12.84
C THR A 126 -22.61 22.22 -11.38
N ALA A 127 -22.37 23.23 -10.54
CA ALA A 127 -23.06 23.36 -9.26
C ALA A 127 -24.26 24.31 -9.46
N PRO A 128 -25.46 23.98 -8.95
CA PRO A 128 -26.61 24.88 -9.04
C PRO A 128 -26.33 26.19 -8.30
N PRO A 129 -26.94 27.31 -8.73
CA PRO A 129 -26.67 28.62 -8.14
C PRO A 129 -27.11 28.62 -6.67
N GLY A 130 -26.16 28.82 -5.75
CA GLY A 130 -26.46 28.93 -4.33
C GLY A 130 -25.28 28.77 -3.37
N PHE A 131 -24.18 28.12 -3.76
CA PHE A 131 -23.04 27.91 -2.85
C PHE A 131 -21.84 28.81 -3.23
N ARG A 132 -21.92 30.08 -2.81
CA ARG A 132 -20.75 30.98 -2.77
C ARG A 132 -20.05 30.86 -1.42
N GLY A 133 -18.73 30.72 -1.51
CA GLY A 133 -17.68 30.75 -0.50
C GLY A 133 -18.03 30.89 0.99
N ALA A 134 -17.55 29.94 1.79
CA ALA A 134 -17.11 30.21 3.15
C ALA A 134 -15.64 29.77 3.24
N GLY A 135 -14.74 30.73 3.14
CA GLY A 135 -13.37 30.57 3.61
C GLY A 135 -13.36 30.58 5.15
N ALA A 136 -12.32 29.98 5.71
CA ALA A 136 -11.81 30.15 7.08
C ALA A 136 -12.82 30.07 8.24
N SER A 137 -12.53 29.13 9.15
CA SER A 137 -13.11 28.97 10.49
C SER A 137 -14.61 28.67 10.56
N GLN A 138 -14.94 27.40 10.80
CA GLN A 138 -16.04 27.04 11.68
C GLN A 138 -15.91 25.57 12.10
N ALA A 139 -15.10 25.36 13.13
CA ALA A 139 -15.37 24.29 14.09
C ALA A 139 -16.60 24.74 14.90
N GLY A 140 -17.66 23.93 14.89
CA GLY A 140 -18.84 24.15 15.74
C GLY A 140 -20.12 24.56 15.00
N ALA A 141 -20.74 23.63 14.28
CA ALA A 141 -22.18 23.67 13.99
C ALA A 141 -22.71 22.30 13.50
N PHE A 142 -22.63 21.27 14.34
CA PHE A 142 -23.50 20.09 14.23
C PHE A 142 -24.09 19.80 15.61
N ARG A 143 -25.19 20.49 15.95
CA ARG A 143 -26.09 20.06 17.01
C ARG A 143 -27.53 20.15 16.53
N SER A 144 -28.27 19.09 16.89
CA SER A 144 -29.72 18.93 16.91
C SER A 144 -30.47 19.03 15.58
N MET A 145 -30.64 17.87 14.92
CA MET A 145 -31.92 17.52 14.29
C MET A 145 -32.30 16.13 14.78
N GLU A 146 -33.38 16.05 15.55
CA GLU A 146 -34.08 14.78 15.82
C GLU A 146 -34.61 14.18 14.51
N PRO A 147 -34.63 12.85 14.35
CA PRO A 147 -35.14 12.23 13.14
C PRO A 147 -36.66 12.12 13.19
N ASP A 148 -37.33 12.84 12.29
CA ASP A 148 -38.75 12.64 11.99
C ASP A 148 -38.94 11.28 11.29
N ALA A 149 -39.74 10.39 11.90
CA ALA A 149 -39.82 8.96 11.64
C ALA A 149 -40.62 8.57 10.37
N GLY A 150 -40.67 9.46 9.37
CA GLY A 150 -41.67 9.37 8.30
C GLY A 150 -41.15 9.53 6.88
N ASN A 151 -39.99 9.00 6.48
CA ASN A 151 -39.65 8.78 5.05
C ASN A 151 -38.35 8.01 4.74
N LEU A 152 -38.13 6.85 5.37
CA LEU A 152 -36.87 6.09 5.24
C LEU A 152 -36.66 5.33 3.91
N ARG A 153 -37.49 5.53 2.87
CA ARG A 153 -37.35 4.79 1.59
C ARG A 153 -37.02 5.63 0.34
N ALA A 154 -36.88 6.95 0.43
CA ALA A 154 -36.74 7.80 -0.78
C ALA A 154 -35.62 8.86 -0.76
N LYS A 155 -34.60 8.74 0.10
CA LYS A 155 -33.38 9.58 0.01
C LYS A 155 -32.15 8.72 -0.25
N ARG A 156 -32.05 8.11 -1.44
CA ARG A 156 -30.73 7.71 -1.96
C ARG A 156 -29.96 9.02 -2.20
N HIS A 157 -29.03 9.34 -1.31
CA HIS A 157 -28.15 10.49 -1.48
C HIS A 157 -27.49 10.40 -2.85
N ASP A 158 -27.54 11.48 -3.65
CA ASP A 158 -26.83 11.53 -4.93
C ASP A 158 -25.32 11.54 -4.63
N HIS A 159 -24.75 10.32 -4.55
CA HIS A 159 -23.36 10.07 -4.18
C HIS A 159 -22.36 10.77 -5.12
N ARG A 160 -22.80 11.21 -6.31
CA ARG A 160 -21.99 11.94 -7.30
C ARG A 160 -21.62 13.35 -6.84
N ARG A 161 -22.43 13.94 -5.93
CA ARG A 161 -22.24 15.30 -5.40
C ARG A 161 -21.39 15.37 -4.14
N LEU A 162 -21.19 14.25 -3.46
CA LEU A 162 -20.34 14.20 -2.26
C LEU A 162 -18.86 14.24 -2.66
N PRO A 163 -18.00 14.95 -1.91
CA PRO A 163 -16.57 14.95 -2.17
C PRO A 163 -15.96 13.55 -1.97
N ILE A 164 -14.93 13.23 -2.74
CA ILE A 164 -14.08 12.06 -2.49
C ILE A 164 -13.12 12.44 -1.36
N VAL A 165 -13.19 11.69 -0.26
CA VAL A 165 -12.30 11.88 0.88
C VAL A 165 -10.94 11.24 0.56
N VAL A 166 -9.84 12.00 0.71
CA VAL A 166 -8.48 11.49 0.55
C VAL A 166 -7.81 11.45 1.90
N GLU A 167 -7.34 10.27 2.31
CA GLU A 167 -6.71 10.04 3.61
C GLU A 167 -5.39 9.31 3.45
N ARG A 168 -4.49 9.50 4.41
CA ARG A 168 -3.25 8.75 4.54
C ARG A 168 -3.40 7.75 5.68
N LEU A 169 -2.95 6.52 5.48
CA LEU A 169 -2.69 5.60 6.58
C LEU A 169 -1.19 5.56 6.84
N ARG A 170 -0.78 5.96 8.04
CA ARG A 170 0.60 5.80 8.52
C ARG A 170 0.76 4.43 9.16
N TRP A 171 1.87 3.75 8.86
CA TRP A 171 2.30 2.51 9.52
C TRP A 171 3.83 2.52 9.64
N SER A 172 4.42 1.54 10.34
CA SER A 172 5.87 1.55 10.66
C SER A 172 6.76 1.65 9.42
N GLY A 173 6.31 1.15 8.27
CA GLY A 173 7.13 1.11 7.06
C GLY A 173 8.33 0.17 7.20
N GLU A 174 8.27 -0.81 8.10
CA GLU A 174 9.35 -1.78 8.31
C GLU A 174 9.37 -2.85 7.21
N ASN A 175 10.56 -3.23 6.75
CA ASN A 175 10.72 -4.29 5.74
C ASN A 175 10.95 -5.68 6.37
N HIS A 176 10.09 -6.04 7.31
CA HIS A 176 9.92 -7.42 7.76
C HIS A 176 8.44 -7.79 7.85
N THR A 177 8.17 -9.10 7.85
CA THR A 177 6.80 -9.62 7.80
C THR A 177 5.99 -9.19 9.04
N LEU A 178 6.60 -9.13 10.23
CA LEU A 178 5.91 -8.63 11.44
C LEU A 178 5.41 -7.18 11.31
N GLY A 179 6.21 -6.25 10.78
CA GLY A 179 5.82 -4.85 10.63
C GLY A 179 4.70 -4.70 9.60
N ARG A 180 4.77 -5.46 8.50
CA ARG A 180 3.68 -5.54 7.52
C ARG A 180 2.40 -6.14 8.10
N ALA A 181 2.52 -7.14 8.95
CA ALA A 181 1.37 -7.75 9.65
C ALA A 181 0.69 -6.76 10.60
N GLN A 182 1.47 -5.94 11.30
CA GLN A 182 0.95 -4.85 12.12
C GLN A 182 0.29 -3.77 11.27
N GLY A 183 0.91 -3.38 10.14
CA GLY A 183 0.29 -2.50 9.16
C GLY A 183 -1.04 -3.03 8.61
N ALA A 184 -1.17 -4.36 8.45
CA ALA A 184 -2.40 -4.98 7.95
C ALA A 184 -3.55 -4.87 8.98
N LEU A 185 -3.25 -5.03 10.26
CA LEU A 185 -4.22 -4.73 11.32
C LEU A 185 -4.60 -3.24 11.30
N GLN A 186 -3.67 -2.32 10.98
CA GLN A 186 -3.95 -0.87 11.04
C GLN A 186 -4.88 -0.48 9.91
N LEU A 187 -4.63 -1.07 8.75
CA LEU A 187 -5.48 -0.93 7.59
C LEU A 187 -6.87 -1.53 7.83
N PHE A 188 -6.96 -2.67 8.51
CA PHE A 188 -8.22 -3.30 8.88
C PHE A 188 -9.12 -2.38 9.70
N ASP A 189 -8.60 -1.81 10.79
CA ASP A 189 -9.38 -0.87 11.63
C ASP A 189 -9.84 0.33 10.82
N ARG A 190 -8.94 0.84 9.99
CA ARG A 190 -9.22 2.01 9.16
C ARG A 190 -10.28 1.75 8.09
N LEU A 191 -10.50 0.50 7.68
CA LEU A 191 -11.57 0.11 6.76
C LEU A 191 -12.92 -0.07 7.48
N ILE A 192 -12.94 -0.65 8.69
CA ILE A 192 -14.19 -1.00 9.40
C ILE A 192 -14.79 0.16 10.21
N ASP A 193 -13.98 1.10 10.67
CA ASP A 193 -14.47 2.24 11.46
C ASP A 193 -15.25 3.26 10.60
N SER A 194 -15.21 3.14 9.27
CA SER A 194 -15.99 3.99 8.36
C SER A 194 -17.40 3.44 8.10
N ARG A 195 -18.31 3.51 9.08
CA ARG A 195 -19.74 3.14 8.88
C ARG A 195 -20.44 3.93 7.76
N ALA A 196 -19.94 5.12 7.43
CA ALA A 196 -20.41 5.92 6.30
C ALA A 196 -19.85 5.49 4.92
N ALA A 197 -19.03 4.42 4.88
CA ALA A 197 -18.38 3.93 3.66
C ALA A 197 -18.86 2.53 3.24
N ALA A 198 -19.67 1.81 4.01
CA ALA A 198 -20.14 0.48 3.62
C ALA A 198 -20.97 0.50 2.30
N ASP A 199 -21.63 1.63 2.01
CA ASP A 199 -22.35 1.89 0.77
C ASP A 199 -21.48 2.53 -0.33
N ARG A 200 -20.21 2.86 -0.05
CA ARG A 200 -19.27 3.52 -0.96
C ARG A 200 -18.05 2.65 -1.23
N ARG A 201 -17.43 2.89 -2.37
CA ARG A 201 -16.19 2.22 -2.76
C ARG A 201 -14.99 2.94 -2.15
N THR A 202 -14.05 2.17 -1.60
CA THR A 202 -12.74 2.64 -1.16
C THR A 202 -11.69 2.25 -2.20
N LEU A 203 -11.03 3.24 -2.80
CA LEU A 203 -9.87 3.04 -3.66
C LEU A 203 -8.61 3.14 -2.80
N ILE A 204 -7.83 2.07 -2.72
CA ILE A 204 -6.55 2.06 -2.02
C ILE A 204 -5.44 2.32 -3.03
N LEU A 205 -4.67 3.38 -2.81
CA LEU A 205 -3.45 3.67 -3.55
C LEU A 205 -2.28 3.21 -2.69
N ALA A 206 -1.65 2.10 -3.07
CA ALA A 206 -0.63 1.45 -2.25
C ALA A 206 0.76 1.54 -2.91
N HIS A 207 1.70 2.21 -2.24
CA HIS A 207 3.07 2.35 -2.74
C HIS A 207 4.00 1.35 -2.06
N SER A 208 4.93 0.78 -2.83
CA SER A 208 5.97 -0.13 -2.33
C SER A 208 5.42 -1.26 -1.44
N HIS A 209 6.03 -1.51 -0.28
CA HIS A 209 5.53 -2.48 0.70
C HIS A 209 4.15 -2.17 1.30
N GLY A 210 3.60 -0.96 1.14
CA GLY A 210 2.19 -0.70 1.43
C GLY A 210 1.27 -1.60 0.63
N GLY A 211 1.63 -1.94 -0.61
CA GLY A 211 0.88 -2.94 -1.39
C GLY A 211 0.93 -4.33 -0.78
N ASN A 212 2.07 -4.72 -0.20
CA ASN A 212 2.21 -5.98 0.51
C ASN A 212 1.33 -6.02 1.78
N VAL A 213 1.17 -4.89 2.48
CA VAL A 213 0.22 -4.76 3.60
C VAL A 213 -1.21 -5.03 3.14
N MET A 214 -1.65 -4.41 2.04
CA MET A 214 -3.01 -4.64 1.51
C MET A 214 -3.19 -6.06 0.94
N ALA A 215 -2.18 -6.61 0.25
CA ALA A 215 -2.22 -7.98 -0.25
C ALA A 215 -2.39 -8.99 0.91
N MET A 216 -1.63 -8.81 2.00
CA MET A 216 -1.76 -9.59 3.22
C MET A 216 -3.17 -9.47 3.81
N LEU A 217 -3.69 -8.25 3.96
CA LEU A 217 -5.02 -8.02 4.50
C LEU A 217 -6.13 -8.64 3.62
N SER A 218 -5.99 -8.58 2.30
CA SER A 218 -6.98 -9.17 1.38
C SER A 218 -7.17 -10.67 1.62
N GLN A 219 -6.07 -11.38 1.91
CA GLN A 219 -6.11 -12.80 2.21
C GLN A 219 -6.69 -13.07 3.60
N LEU A 220 -6.38 -12.22 4.59
CA LEU A 220 -6.91 -12.31 5.94
C LEU A 220 -8.43 -12.07 5.99
N ILE A 221 -8.96 -11.12 5.21
CA ILE A 221 -10.40 -10.87 5.08
C ILE A 221 -11.12 -12.12 4.56
N ALA A 222 -10.52 -12.83 3.60
CA ALA A 222 -11.09 -14.05 3.03
C ALA A 222 -10.88 -15.31 3.89
N ALA A 223 -10.04 -15.22 4.93
CA ALA A 223 -9.65 -16.36 5.73
C ALA A 223 -10.73 -16.73 6.76
N ASP A 224 -10.79 -18.00 7.13
CA ASP A 224 -11.64 -18.45 8.21
C ASP A 224 -11.22 -17.81 9.57
N PRO A 225 -12.11 -17.79 10.57
CA PRO A 225 -11.81 -17.23 11.89
C PRO A 225 -10.57 -17.87 12.56
N ALA A 226 -10.31 -19.16 12.35
CA ALA A 226 -9.18 -19.83 12.98
C ALA A 226 -7.83 -19.35 12.42
N ALA A 227 -7.75 -19.15 11.10
CA ALA A 227 -6.59 -18.58 10.44
C ALA A 227 -6.35 -17.12 10.86
N ARG A 228 -7.41 -16.31 10.97
CA ARG A 228 -7.34 -14.93 11.49
C ARG A 228 -6.89 -14.88 12.94
N GLN A 229 -7.39 -15.80 13.78
CA GLN A 229 -6.99 -15.93 15.16
C GLN A 229 -5.51 -16.29 15.30
N ALA A 230 -5.03 -17.26 14.50
CA ALA A 230 -3.61 -17.65 14.47
C ALA A 230 -2.72 -16.48 14.03
N PHE A 231 -3.13 -15.74 12.99
CA PHE A 231 -2.43 -14.53 12.55
C PHE A 231 -2.36 -13.47 13.65
N TYR A 232 -3.51 -13.12 14.24
CA TYR A 232 -3.63 -12.05 15.22
C TYR A 232 -2.71 -12.28 16.43
N GLN A 233 -2.62 -13.53 16.91
CA GLN A 233 -1.72 -13.92 18.01
C GLN A 233 -0.24 -13.65 17.74
N GLN A 234 0.18 -13.67 16.46
CA GLN A 234 1.57 -13.42 16.08
C GLN A 234 1.82 -11.95 15.71
N ALA A 235 0.84 -11.32 15.05
CA ALA A 235 0.95 -9.94 14.58
C ALA A 235 0.84 -8.91 15.72
N PHE A 236 -0.03 -9.18 16.70
CA PHE A 236 -0.28 -8.26 17.80
C PHE A 236 0.85 -8.31 18.86
N HIS A 237 1.42 -7.13 19.19
CA HIS A 237 2.35 -6.96 20.31
C HIS A 237 2.10 -5.64 21.05
N PRO A 238 1.81 -5.64 22.37
CA PRO A 238 1.45 -4.43 23.13
C PRO A 238 2.49 -3.30 23.06
N GLN A 239 3.79 -3.61 22.95
CA GLN A 239 4.85 -2.60 22.90
C GLN A 239 5.17 -2.07 21.50
N ALA A 240 4.72 -2.75 20.43
CA ALA A 240 4.92 -2.28 19.06
C ALA A 240 4.02 -1.07 18.73
N ILE A 241 2.88 -0.96 19.41
CA ILE A 241 1.88 0.09 19.21
C ILE A 241 2.36 1.43 19.77
N LEU A 242 3.01 1.43 20.95
CA LEU A 242 3.61 2.63 21.54
C LEU A 242 4.76 3.22 20.72
N ARG A 243 5.42 2.41 19.88
CA ARG A 243 6.47 2.89 18.96
C ARG A 243 5.87 3.61 17.75
N ASN A 244 4.76 3.14 17.21
CA ASN A 244 4.08 3.76 16.07
C ASN A 244 3.41 5.10 16.44
N ASP A 245 2.85 5.21 17.65
CA ASP A 245 2.29 6.47 18.16
C ASP A 245 3.39 7.53 18.42
N ARG A 246 4.60 7.10 18.83
CA ARG A 246 5.76 8.01 19.01
C ARG A 246 6.36 8.53 17.71
N ILE A 247 6.40 7.73 16.65
CA ILE A 247 6.84 8.17 15.32
C ILE A 247 5.90 9.26 14.77
N ALA A 248 4.62 9.25 15.18
CA ALA A 248 3.67 10.30 14.84
C ALA A 248 4.00 11.65 15.52
N ASP A 249 4.51 11.64 16.76
CA ASP A 249 4.82 12.86 17.53
C ASP A 249 6.21 13.47 17.20
N GLU A 250 7.23 12.66 16.95
CA GLU A 250 8.62 13.15 16.86
C GLU A 250 8.99 13.85 15.53
N THR A 251 8.12 13.79 14.51
CA THR A 251 8.35 14.42 13.20
C THR A 251 7.48 15.64 12.90
N THR A 252 6.55 16.01 13.80
CA THR A 252 5.67 17.15 13.63
C THR A 252 5.98 18.24 14.64
N ASN A 253 6.64 19.30 14.19
CA ASN A 253 6.63 20.59 14.89
C ASN A 253 5.45 21.45 14.43
N ASP A 254 4.32 20.85 14.01
CA ASP A 254 3.14 21.58 13.55
C ASP A 254 1.85 20.91 14.03
N ALA A 255 1.17 21.63 14.92
CA ALA A 255 -0.11 21.29 15.50
C ALA A 255 -1.24 21.39 14.46
N ILE A 256 -1.58 20.26 13.83
CA ILE A 256 -2.96 19.95 13.44
C ILE A 256 -3.20 18.52 13.92
N GLY A 257 -3.91 18.39 15.04
CA GLY A 257 -4.05 17.17 15.81
C GLY A 257 -4.46 15.96 14.97
N ASP A 258 -3.58 14.97 14.95
CA ASP A 258 -3.83 13.63 14.40
C ASP A 258 -4.60 12.79 15.43
N THR A 259 -5.76 13.28 15.87
CA THR A 259 -6.78 12.43 16.47
C THR A 259 -7.80 12.18 15.38
N ALA A 260 -7.69 11.02 14.74
CA ALA A 260 -8.80 10.51 13.93
C ALA A 260 -10.04 10.58 14.81
N THR A 261 -11.01 11.40 14.44
CA THR A 261 -12.29 11.47 15.10
C THR A 261 -13.29 10.68 14.29
N ASP A 262 -14.23 10.00 14.96
CA ASP A 262 -15.36 9.40 14.28
C ASP A 262 -16.19 10.52 13.61
N PRO A 263 -17.18 10.20 12.75
CA PRO A 263 -18.02 11.21 12.11
C PRO A 263 -18.80 12.13 13.07
N VAL A 264 -18.76 11.87 14.39
CA VAL A 264 -19.42 12.61 15.47
C VAL A 264 -18.41 13.41 16.31
N GLY A 265 -17.12 13.38 15.97
CA GLY A 265 -16.08 14.13 16.67
C GLY A 265 -15.49 13.43 17.90
N ASN A 266 -15.77 12.15 18.13
CA ASN A 266 -15.15 11.40 19.21
C ASN A 266 -13.74 10.96 18.80
N PRO A 267 -12.70 11.13 19.63
CA PRO A 267 -11.39 10.57 19.34
C PRO A 267 -11.51 9.05 19.18
N VAL A 268 -11.11 8.55 18.01
CA VAL A 268 -10.98 7.12 17.73
C VAL A 268 -9.75 6.65 18.47
N HIS A 269 -9.92 6.37 19.76
CA HIS A 269 -8.99 5.50 20.47
C HIS A 269 -9.25 4.08 19.97
N THR A 270 -8.59 3.67 18.89
CA THR A 270 -8.51 2.26 18.57
C THR A 270 -7.76 1.61 19.73
N VAL A 271 -8.45 0.94 20.64
CA VAL A 271 -7.80 0.25 21.77
C VAL A 271 -7.30 -1.10 21.26
N TRP A 272 -6.18 -1.01 20.55
CA TRP A 272 -5.41 -2.13 20.05
C TRP A 272 -5.14 -3.15 21.15
N GLY A 273 -5.37 -4.43 20.85
CA GLY A 273 -5.06 -5.50 21.81
C GLY A 273 -6.09 -5.79 22.86
N THR A 274 -7.23 -5.10 22.83
CA THR A 274 -8.39 -5.50 23.60
C THR A 274 -8.98 -6.79 23.05
N GLU A 275 -9.66 -7.54 23.92
CA GLU A 275 -10.49 -8.68 23.50
C GLU A 275 -11.50 -8.26 22.42
N GLU A 276 -12.03 -7.04 22.50
CA GLU A 276 -12.96 -6.51 21.51
C GLU A 276 -12.30 -6.29 20.14
N HIS A 277 -11.09 -5.73 20.07
CA HIS A 277 -10.38 -5.57 18.80
C HIS A 277 -10.05 -6.94 18.17
N GLN A 278 -9.56 -7.89 18.98
CA GLN A 278 -9.33 -9.26 18.53
C GLN A 278 -10.62 -9.89 18.00
N ARG A 279 -11.72 -9.79 18.75
CA ARG A 279 -13.02 -10.32 18.37
C ARG A 279 -13.50 -9.73 17.06
N ARG A 280 -13.42 -8.39 16.88
CA ARG A 280 -13.78 -7.71 15.62
C ARG A 280 -12.98 -8.24 14.43
N PHE A 281 -11.67 -8.46 14.61
CA PHE A 281 -10.81 -9.01 13.56
C PHE A 281 -11.13 -10.47 13.23
N VAL A 282 -11.25 -11.31 14.25
CA VAL A 282 -11.43 -12.76 14.13
C VAL A 282 -12.85 -13.14 13.68
N GLU A 283 -13.86 -12.37 14.08
CA GLU A 283 -15.26 -12.62 13.72
C GLU A 283 -15.71 -11.84 12.49
N LEU A 284 -14.89 -10.89 11.97
CA LEU A 284 -15.13 -10.00 10.83
C LEU A 284 -16.51 -10.13 10.16
N ASP A 285 -17.32 -9.12 10.37
CA ASP A 285 -18.56 -8.95 9.62
C ASP A 285 -18.25 -8.36 8.24
N LEU A 286 -18.37 -9.19 7.20
CA LEU A 286 -18.10 -8.80 5.81
C LEU A 286 -19.07 -7.71 5.32
N ASP A 287 -20.27 -7.60 5.87
CA ASP A 287 -21.26 -6.58 5.49
C ASP A 287 -20.83 -5.18 5.93
N ARG A 288 -19.85 -5.09 6.85
CA ARG A 288 -19.26 -3.83 7.30
C ARG A 288 -18.08 -3.37 6.45
N LEU A 289 -17.61 -4.18 5.52
CA LEU A 289 -16.49 -3.80 4.64
C LEU A 289 -17.00 -2.99 3.44
N PRO A 290 -16.34 -1.88 3.08
CA PRO A 290 -16.61 -1.21 1.82
C PRO A 290 -16.20 -2.11 0.65
N THR A 291 -16.69 -1.83 -0.56
CA THR A 291 -16.07 -2.42 -1.74
C THR A 291 -14.65 -1.86 -1.91
N ILE A 292 -13.65 -2.72 -2.01
CA ILE A 292 -12.24 -2.34 -2.10
C ILE A 292 -11.74 -2.52 -3.53
N ASP A 293 -11.24 -1.42 -4.12
CA ASP A 293 -10.43 -1.47 -5.34
C ASP A 293 -9.02 -0.98 -5.01
N VAL A 294 -8.02 -1.49 -5.73
CA VAL A 294 -6.62 -1.23 -5.43
C VAL A 294 -5.89 -0.78 -6.69
N ALA A 295 -5.12 0.30 -6.57
CA ALA A 295 -4.07 0.61 -7.51
C ALA A 295 -2.74 0.66 -6.77
N THR A 296 -1.72 0.01 -7.33
CA THR A 296 -0.44 -0.14 -6.65
C THR A 296 0.71 0.49 -7.40
N PHE A 297 1.73 0.93 -6.70
CA PHE A 297 2.86 1.65 -7.26
C PHE A 297 4.18 1.01 -6.85
N GLY A 298 4.82 0.30 -7.78
CA GLY A 298 6.13 -0.36 -7.56
C GLY A 298 6.12 -1.45 -6.48
N VAL A 299 4.98 -2.10 -6.24
CA VAL A 299 4.88 -3.11 -5.17
C VAL A 299 5.76 -4.31 -5.51
N PRO A 300 6.68 -4.70 -4.62
CA PRO A 300 7.46 -5.91 -4.84
C PRO A 300 6.59 -7.16 -4.78
N LEU A 301 6.83 -8.09 -5.71
CA LEU A 301 6.08 -9.36 -5.78
C LEU A 301 6.47 -10.26 -4.58
N ARG A 302 5.59 -10.32 -3.58
CA ARG A 302 5.76 -11.18 -2.39
C ARG A 302 4.51 -11.97 -2.09
N TYR A 303 3.44 -11.28 -1.74
CA TYR A 303 2.18 -11.88 -1.34
C TYR A 303 1.22 -11.81 -2.51
N ARG A 304 0.42 -12.87 -2.67
CA ARG A 304 -0.68 -12.88 -3.62
C ARG A 304 -1.86 -12.09 -3.07
N TRP A 305 -2.75 -11.71 -3.96
CA TRP A 305 -3.97 -10.99 -3.63
C TRP A 305 -5.15 -11.95 -3.59
N ASN A 306 -6.09 -11.71 -2.68
CA ASN A 306 -7.41 -12.30 -2.81
C ASN A 306 -8.27 -11.42 -3.72
N THR A 307 -8.47 -11.86 -4.97
CA THR A 307 -9.23 -11.11 -5.99
C THR A 307 -10.74 -11.10 -5.78
N THR A 308 -11.27 -11.94 -4.88
CA THR A 308 -12.67 -11.87 -4.45
C THR A 308 -12.89 -10.73 -3.46
N VAL A 309 -11.90 -10.42 -2.61
CA VAL A 309 -11.94 -9.31 -1.66
C VAL A 309 -11.61 -7.98 -2.35
N CYS A 310 -10.55 -7.96 -3.15
CA CYS A 310 -10.17 -6.79 -3.93
C CYS A 310 -10.86 -6.85 -5.28
N GLY A 311 -11.99 -6.14 -5.42
CA GLY A 311 -12.84 -6.21 -6.61
C GLY A 311 -12.14 -5.82 -7.91
N ARG A 312 -11.10 -4.98 -7.83
CA ARG A 312 -10.25 -4.59 -8.95
C ARG A 312 -8.82 -4.30 -8.49
N ILE A 313 -7.82 -4.72 -9.27
CA ILE A 313 -6.40 -4.51 -8.95
C ILE A 313 -5.67 -4.04 -10.22
N LEU A 314 -4.98 -2.89 -10.12
CA LEU A 314 -4.13 -2.34 -11.17
C LEU A 314 -2.73 -2.06 -10.61
N HIS A 315 -1.69 -2.56 -11.25
CA HIS A 315 -0.31 -2.35 -10.83
C HIS A 315 0.40 -1.37 -11.77
N PHE A 316 1.06 -0.36 -11.24
CA PHE A 316 2.00 0.49 -11.97
C PHE A 316 3.42 0.06 -11.61
N VAL A 317 4.23 -0.22 -12.63
CA VAL A 317 5.64 -0.57 -12.47
C VAL A 317 6.45 0.23 -13.49
N GLN A 318 7.36 1.08 -13.02
CA GLN A 318 8.32 1.77 -13.89
C GLN A 318 9.22 0.74 -14.53
N HIS A 319 9.25 0.72 -15.86
CA HIS A 319 9.90 -0.31 -16.63
C HIS A 319 10.48 0.27 -17.92
N ARG A 320 11.72 -0.11 -18.22
CA ARG A 320 12.37 0.15 -19.51
C ARG A 320 12.84 -1.16 -20.07
N SER A 321 12.41 -1.45 -21.29
CA SER A 321 12.81 -2.65 -21.99
C SER A 321 14.23 -2.48 -22.50
N LEU A 322 15.15 -3.29 -21.97
CA LEU A 322 16.56 -3.33 -22.41
C LEU A 322 16.90 -4.66 -23.11
N ASP A 323 15.97 -5.62 -23.10
CA ASP A 323 16.10 -6.94 -23.70
C ASP A 323 15.01 -7.06 -24.77
N ALA A 324 15.42 -6.93 -26.04
CA ALA A 324 14.49 -6.96 -27.17
C ALA A 324 13.80 -8.32 -27.34
N GLU A 325 14.37 -9.41 -26.81
CA GLU A 325 13.78 -10.75 -26.85
C GLU A 325 12.80 -10.97 -25.69
N HIS A 326 13.00 -10.27 -24.57
CA HIS A 326 12.19 -10.40 -23.36
C HIS A 326 11.71 -9.03 -22.87
N GLU A 327 10.76 -8.46 -23.60
CA GLU A 327 10.42 -7.05 -23.46
C GLU A 327 9.99 -6.62 -22.05
N THR A 328 9.45 -7.54 -21.24
CA THR A 328 8.96 -7.28 -19.88
C THR A 328 9.96 -7.58 -18.77
N LYS A 329 11.13 -8.13 -19.12
CA LYS A 329 12.10 -8.66 -18.16
C LYS A 329 12.89 -7.52 -17.53
N ALA A 330 12.91 -7.47 -16.20
CA ALA A 330 13.81 -6.61 -15.46
C ALA A 330 15.26 -7.12 -15.61
N VAL A 331 16.13 -6.27 -16.14
CA VAL A 331 17.56 -6.57 -16.24
C VAL A 331 18.25 -6.13 -14.96
N LEU A 332 19.12 -6.99 -14.41
CA LEU A 332 19.94 -6.65 -13.25
C LEU A 332 20.89 -5.49 -13.59
N PRO A 333 21.13 -4.55 -12.66
CA PRO A 333 22.06 -3.45 -12.92
C PRO A 333 23.48 -3.98 -13.10
N GLN A 334 24.22 -3.45 -14.07
CA GLN A 334 25.62 -3.80 -14.31
C GLN A 334 26.58 -2.84 -13.60
N SER A 335 26.11 -1.63 -13.25
CA SER A 335 26.89 -0.56 -12.62
C SER A 335 26.06 0.29 -11.64
N ILE A 336 26.72 1.09 -10.78
CA ILE A 336 26.00 2.04 -9.90
C ILE A 336 25.23 3.04 -10.76
N ASN A 337 25.83 3.43 -11.88
CA ASN A 337 25.24 4.39 -12.80
C ASN A 337 23.90 3.87 -13.33
N ASP A 338 23.76 2.57 -13.56
CA ASP A 338 22.47 1.99 -13.96
C ASP A 338 21.42 2.17 -12.87
N ILE A 339 21.80 1.93 -11.62
CA ILE A 339 20.91 2.07 -10.45
C ILE A 339 20.50 3.53 -10.26
N ILE A 340 21.47 4.47 -10.33
CA ILE A 340 21.22 5.91 -10.19
C ILE A 340 20.37 6.43 -11.35
N ALA A 341 20.62 5.97 -12.57
CA ALA A 341 19.89 6.38 -13.75
C ALA A 341 18.53 5.68 -13.89
N ALA A 342 18.26 4.67 -13.06
CA ALA A 342 17.10 3.78 -13.21
C ALA A 342 17.00 3.22 -14.64
N THR A 343 18.13 2.77 -15.22
CA THR A 343 18.23 2.43 -16.65
C THR A 343 17.19 1.39 -17.07
N ALA A 344 16.95 0.36 -16.26
CA ALA A 344 15.92 -0.66 -16.51
C ALA A 344 14.57 -0.39 -15.80
N GLY A 345 14.38 0.83 -15.28
CA GLY A 345 13.21 1.24 -14.50
C GLY A 345 13.37 1.03 -12.99
N ASP A 346 12.33 0.52 -12.34
CA ASP A 346 12.27 0.40 -10.87
C ASP A 346 13.14 -0.78 -10.36
N TYR A 347 14.33 -0.46 -9.87
CA TYR A 347 15.22 -1.48 -9.26
C TYR A 347 14.80 -1.84 -7.84
N ALA A 348 14.13 -0.94 -7.12
CA ALA A 348 13.68 -1.21 -5.75
C ALA A 348 12.62 -2.31 -5.72
N GLN A 349 11.66 -2.24 -6.63
CA GLN A 349 10.62 -3.27 -6.84
C GLN A 349 11.26 -4.62 -7.20
N HIS A 350 12.28 -4.61 -8.05
CA HIS A 350 12.94 -5.82 -8.53
C HIS A 350 13.68 -6.55 -7.41
N VAL A 351 14.35 -5.82 -6.52
CA VAL A 351 15.11 -6.44 -5.42
C VAL A 351 14.29 -6.63 -4.14
N GLY A 352 13.17 -5.93 -3.98
CA GLY A 352 12.32 -5.98 -2.79
C GLY A 352 11.45 -7.24 -2.67
N ILE A 353 11.74 -8.33 -3.38
CA ILE A 353 10.92 -9.55 -3.47
C ILE A 353 11.03 -10.47 -2.24
N ALA A 354 10.21 -11.52 -2.18
CA ALA A 354 10.18 -12.48 -1.08
C ALA A 354 11.57 -13.07 -0.80
N GLY A 355 11.98 -13.08 0.47
CA GLY A 355 13.32 -13.46 0.90
C GLY A 355 14.29 -12.31 1.20
N THR A 356 13.93 -11.07 0.86
CA THR A 356 14.76 -9.89 1.08
C THR A 356 14.38 -9.10 2.34
N ASP A 357 13.72 -9.74 3.31
CA ASP A 357 13.43 -9.14 4.62
C ASP A 357 14.71 -8.71 5.37
N PHE A 358 14.63 -7.57 6.05
CA PHE A 358 15.69 -7.07 6.91
C PHE A 358 15.35 -7.30 8.38
N PRO A 359 16.33 -7.69 9.22
CA PRO A 359 16.15 -7.60 10.66
C PRO A 359 16.00 -6.13 11.05
N ALA A 360 14.99 -5.79 11.85
CA ALA A 360 14.78 -4.45 12.37
C ALA A 360 15.99 -4.09 13.26
N LEU A 361 16.88 -3.26 12.74
CA LEU A 361 18.09 -2.82 13.45
C LEU A 361 17.96 -1.38 13.97
N GLY A 362 16.78 -0.78 13.84
CA GLY A 362 16.44 0.55 14.32
C GLY A 362 15.71 0.55 15.64
N SER A 363 16.15 1.39 16.58
CA SER A 363 15.69 1.52 17.97
C SER A 363 16.13 0.43 18.97
N GLY A 364 17.46 0.31 19.15
CA GLY A 364 18.05 -0.14 20.41
C GLY A 364 18.22 -1.65 20.60
N LEU A 365 19.35 -2.15 20.10
CA LEU A 365 20.15 -3.29 20.58
C LEU A 365 19.56 -4.70 20.83
N LEU A 366 18.25 -4.94 20.89
CA LEU A 366 17.70 -6.31 20.90
C LEU A 366 16.28 -6.32 20.28
N GLU A 367 16.14 -6.73 19.01
CA GLU A 367 14.89 -7.41 18.62
C GLU A 367 14.68 -8.53 19.64
N SER A 368 13.52 -8.55 20.30
CA SER A 368 13.28 -9.60 21.28
C SER A 368 13.30 -10.95 20.55
N VAL A 369 13.80 -12.00 21.20
CA VAL A 369 13.74 -13.37 20.66
C VAL A 369 12.29 -13.73 20.29
N ALA A 370 11.32 -13.17 21.01
CA ALA A 370 9.90 -13.30 20.72
C ALA A 370 9.51 -12.66 19.37
N ASP A 371 10.01 -11.47 19.04
CA ASP A 371 9.72 -10.80 17.76
C ASP A 371 10.38 -11.51 16.58
N ILE A 372 11.61 -11.99 16.75
CA ILE A 372 12.28 -12.85 15.75
C ILE A 372 11.45 -14.12 15.51
N ARG A 373 10.92 -14.73 16.57
CA ARG A 373 10.06 -15.92 16.49
C ARG A 373 8.73 -15.61 15.78
N ARG A 374 8.05 -14.52 16.17
CA ARG A 374 6.79 -14.08 15.54
C ARG A 374 6.98 -13.76 14.07
N ASN A 375 8.02 -12.99 13.74
CA ASN A 375 8.35 -12.65 12.36
C ASN A 375 8.60 -13.91 11.53
N ARG A 376 9.28 -14.93 12.10
CA ARG A 376 9.47 -16.23 11.44
C ARG A 376 8.14 -16.95 11.21
N ILE A 377 7.28 -17.04 12.22
CA ILE A 377 5.98 -17.72 12.10
C ILE A 377 5.11 -17.02 11.05
N LEU A 378 4.99 -15.69 11.11
CA LEU A 378 4.23 -14.90 10.13
C LEU A 378 4.81 -15.05 8.73
N ARG A 379 6.14 -15.06 8.59
CA ARG A 379 6.78 -15.30 7.29
C ARG A 379 6.46 -16.70 6.78
N ASP A 380 6.50 -17.72 7.62
CA ASP A 380 6.15 -19.09 7.21
C ASP A 380 4.65 -19.22 6.84
N MET A 381 3.79 -18.32 7.34
CA MET A 381 2.39 -18.19 6.90
C MET A 381 2.27 -17.53 5.53
N PHE A 382 3.09 -16.54 5.18
CA PHE A 382 2.90 -15.69 3.99
C PHE A 382 3.99 -15.78 2.91
N GLU A 383 5.08 -16.49 3.11
CA GLU A 383 6.14 -16.67 2.11
C GLU A 383 6.45 -18.16 1.90
N VAL A 384 6.80 -18.52 0.67
CA VAL A 384 7.30 -19.87 0.37
C VAL A 384 8.58 -20.13 1.16
N LYS A 385 8.72 -21.32 1.77
CA LYS A 385 9.93 -21.69 2.54
C LYS A 385 11.23 -21.58 1.73
N SER A 386 11.16 -21.80 0.42
CA SER A 386 12.29 -21.65 -0.50
C SER A 386 12.61 -20.20 -0.85
N ALA A 387 11.87 -19.21 -0.35
CA ALA A 387 12.07 -17.80 -0.68
C ALA A 387 13.45 -17.24 -0.29
N ARG A 388 14.34 -17.99 0.39
CA ARG A 388 15.75 -17.58 0.57
C ARG A 388 16.73 -18.38 -0.29
N SER A 389 16.46 -19.67 -0.50
CA SER A 389 17.24 -20.54 -1.38
C SER A 389 16.89 -20.24 -2.85
N GLY A 390 17.84 -19.77 -3.66
CA GLY A 390 17.54 -19.40 -5.06
C GLY A 390 17.04 -17.96 -5.25
N LEU A 391 17.35 -17.05 -4.31
CA LEU A 391 17.07 -15.62 -4.49
C LEU A 391 17.73 -15.05 -5.76
N ILE A 392 18.99 -15.40 -6.03
CA ILE A 392 19.71 -14.91 -7.22
C ILE A 392 19.01 -15.36 -8.50
N ASP A 393 18.57 -16.62 -8.57
CA ASP A 393 17.88 -17.15 -9.76
C ASP A 393 16.55 -16.45 -10.00
N ARG A 394 15.77 -16.20 -8.94
CA ARG A 394 14.50 -15.45 -9.03
C ARG A 394 14.70 -14.00 -9.44
N LEU A 395 15.76 -13.36 -8.96
CA LEU A 395 16.12 -12.01 -9.40
C LEU A 395 16.53 -12.00 -10.88
N ARG A 396 17.25 -13.01 -11.36
CA ARG A 396 17.61 -13.16 -12.78
C ARG A 396 16.40 -13.40 -13.69
N LEU A 397 15.33 -13.99 -13.18
CA LEU A 397 14.06 -14.12 -13.93
C LEU A 397 13.42 -12.74 -14.21
N GLY A 398 13.74 -11.71 -13.43
CA GLY A 398 13.37 -10.33 -13.77
C GLY A 398 11.87 -10.05 -13.76
N ARG A 399 11.09 -10.81 -12.98
CA ARG A 399 9.62 -10.72 -12.98
C ARG A 399 9.14 -9.40 -12.40
N ARG A 400 8.28 -8.70 -13.17
CA ARG A 400 7.63 -7.44 -12.76
C ARG A 400 6.11 -7.54 -12.64
N ARG A 401 5.53 -8.62 -13.14
CA ARG A 401 4.08 -8.79 -13.29
C ARG A 401 3.50 -9.63 -12.16
N SER A 402 2.50 -9.07 -11.47
CA SER A 402 1.61 -9.87 -10.63
C SER A 402 0.70 -10.68 -11.54
N ILE A 403 0.36 -11.92 -11.16
CA ILE A 403 -0.71 -12.65 -11.86
C ILE A 403 -2.10 -12.15 -11.44
N ASP A 404 -2.20 -11.54 -10.26
CA ASP A 404 -3.46 -11.02 -9.75
C ASP A 404 -3.61 -9.60 -10.26
N GLY A 405 -4.67 -9.31 -11.01
CA GLY A 405 -4.89 -8.00 -11.60
C GLY A 405 -4.10 -7.73 -12.87
N LYS A 406 -4.12 -6.48 -13.32
CA LYS A 406 -3.44 -6.04 -14.55
C LYS A 406 -2.22 -5.20 -14.22
N THR A 407 -1.10 -5.44 -14.91
CA THR A 407 0.14 -4.68 -14.73
C THR A 407 0.34 -3.67 -15.87
N LEU A 408 0.58 -2.41 -15.53
CA LEU A 408 1.04 -1.37 -16.44
C LEU A 408 2.55 -1.23 -16.26
N LEU A 409 3.29 -1.63 -17.28
CA LEU A 409 4.73 -1.43 -17.38
C LEU A 409 4.95 -0.07 -18.04
N VAL A 410 5.35 0.92 -17.26
CA VAL A 410 5.38 2.32 -17.69
C VAL A 410 6.82 2.79 -17.87
N ASP A 411 7.20 3.13 -19.09
CA ASP A 411 8.45 3.83 -19.39
C ASP A 411 8.22 5.33 -19.23
N TYR A 412 8.43 5.81 -18.01
CA TYR A 412 8.34 7.24 -17.76
C TYR A 412 9.54 7.97 -18.38
N PRO A 413 9.32 9.07 -19.11
CA PRO A 413 10.39 9.87 -19.69
C PRO A 413 11.29 10.43 -18.60
N ASP A 414 12.57 10.56 -18.92
CA ASP A 414 13.51 11.24 -18.04
C ASP A 414 13.22 12.74 -18.00
N ASP A 415 13.07 13.27 -16.79
CA ASP A 415 12.91 14.70 -16.59
C ASP A 415 14.29 15.37 -16.43
N ARG A 416 14.41 16.63 -16.88
CA ARG A 416 15.65 17.41 -16.75
C ARG A 416 16.09 17.58 -15.30
N THR A 417 15.16 17.43 -14.34
CA THR A 417 15.44 17.53 -12.90
C THR A 417 15.78 16.19 -12.24
N GLY A 418 15.74 15.08 -12.97
CA GLY A 418 16.06 13.73 -12.48
C GLY A 418 15.12 13.22 -11.38
N ARG A 419 13.95 13.85 -11.17
CA ARG A 419 12.97 13.43 -10.16
C ARG A 419 12.45 12.03 -10.43
N ASN A 420 12.36 11.64 -11.71
CA ASN A 420 11.88 10.33 -12.16
C ASN A 420 12.90 9.19 -11.91
N ARG A 421 14.11 9.53 -11.46
CA ARG A 421 15.18 8.57 -11.14
C ARG A 421 15.43 8.45 -9.62
N LYS A 422 14.70 9.21 -8.80
CA LYS A 422 14.79 9.14 -7.33
C LYS A 422 14.42 7.75 -6.82
N LEU A 423 15.08 7.34 -5.73
CA LEU A 423 14.98 6.00 -5.16
C LEU A 423 15.13 4.88 -6.20
N PHE A 424 16.08 5.04 -7.13
CA PHE A 424 16.39 4.01 -8.13
C PHE A 424 15.20 3.67 -9.06
N GLY A 425 14.43 4.70 -9.43
CA GLY A 425 13.19 4.56 -10.22
C GLY A 425 11.94 4.24 -9.39
N HIS A 426 12.04 4.25 -8.07
CA HIS A 426 10.89 3.94 -7.21
C HIS A 426 10.14 5.19 -6.71
N GLY A 427 10.81 6.34 -6.70
CA GLY A 427 10.25 7.60 -6.24
C GLY A 427 9.30 8.25 -7.24
N ILE A 428 9.21 7.72 -8.46
CA ILE A 428 8.42 8.32 -9.54
C ILE A 428 6.93 8.34 -9.25
N TYR A 429 6.44 7.31 -8.55
CA TYR A 429 5.00 7.12 -8.37
C TYR A 429 4.38 8.13 -7.41
N THR A 430 5.17 8.69 -6.50
CA THR A 430 4.74 9.69 -5.53
C THR A 430 5.13 11.11 -5.97
N ASN A 431 5.66 11.26 -7.18
CA ASN A 431 5.85 12.57 -7.80
C ASN A 431 4.49 13.13 -8.25
N GLN A 432 4.15 14.32 -7.77
CA GLN A 432 2.87 14.98 -8.08
C GLN A 432 2.65 15.22 -9.58
N VAL A 433 3.73 15.39 -10.35
CA VAL A 433 3.65 15.55 -11.81
C VAL A 433 2.96 14.35 -12.46
N TRP A 434 3.20 13.14 -11.98
CA TRP A 434 2.61 11.93 -12.56
C TRP A 434 1.20 11.59 -12.04
N MET A 435 0.70 12.33 -11.04
CA MET A 435 -0.59 12.06 -10.42
C MET A 435 -1.77 12.12 -11.41
N PRO A 436 -1.88 13.11 -12.33
CA PRO A 436 -2.96 13.14 -13.31
C PRO A 436 -2.96 11.90 -14.22
N PHE A 437 -1.77 11.50 -14.69
CA PHE A 437 -1.59 10.28 -15.48
C PHE A 437 -2.07 9.05 -14.71
N HIS A 438 -1.62 8.85 -13.45
CA HIS A 438 -2.04 7.70 -12.64
C HIS A 438 -3.55 7.66 -12.44
N LEU A 439 -4.16 8.78 -12.04
CA LEU A 439 -5.60 8.85 -11.82
C LEU A 439 -6.40 8.59 -13.10
N ARG A 440 -5.90 9.02 -14.26
CA ARG A 440 -6.50 8.71 -15.56
C ARG A 440 -6.44 7.23 -15.90
N GLN A 441 -5.26 6.62 -15.78
CA GLN A 441 -5.13 5.19 -16.06
C GLN A 441 -6.00 4.34 -15.12
N ILE A 442 -6.12 4.74 -13.84
CA ILE A 442 -7.03 4.14 -12.86
C ILE A 442 -8.48 4.31 -13.28
N ALA A 443 -8.90 5.54 -13.60
CA ALA A 443 -10.25 5.84 -14.07
C ALA A 443 -10.65 4.99 -15.27
N ASP A 444 -9.76 4.90 -16.26
CA ASP A 444 -10.03 4.22 -17.51
C ASP A 444 -10.12 2.71 -17.34
N ARG A 445 -9.13 2.11 -16.69
CA ARG A 445 -9.01 0.64 -16.59
C ARG A 445 -9.87 0.05 -15.48
N LEU A 446 -10.11 0.77 -14.40
CA LEU A 446 -10.96 0.26 -13.32
C LEU A 446 -12.45 0.60 -13.54
N TYR A 447 -12.77 1.76 -14.12
CA TYR A 447 -14.14 2.28 -14.09
C TYR A 447 -14.76 2.54 -15.47
N ARG A 448 -14.02 3.03 -16.47
CA ARG A 448 -14.59 3.42 -17.78
C ARG A 448 -14.94 2.23 -18.68
N GLN A 449 -14.16 1.15 -18.66
CA GLN A 449 -14.37 -0.03 -19.53
C GLN A 449 -15.71 -0.76 -19.36
N ARG A 450 -16.54 -0.40 -18.36
CA ARG A 450 -17.82 -1.06 -18.09
C ARG A 450 -19.07 -0.21 -18.24
N ILE A 451 -18.95 1.10 -18.50
CA ILE A 451 -20.13 1.91 -18.85
C ILE A 451 -20.71 1.43 -20.19
N VAL A 452 -19.84 1.08 -21.15
CA VAL A 452 -20.24 0.57 -22.47
C VAL A 452 -20.97 -0.77 -22.40
N GLN A 453 -20.58 -1.68 -21.50
CA GLN A 453 -21.22 -3.00 -21.36
C GLN A 453 -22.60 -2.95 -20.69
N ARG A 454 -22.87 -1.95 -19.84
CA ARG A 454 -24.20 -1.75 -19.23
C ARG A 454 -25.16 -0.94 -20.09
N SER A 455 -24.68 -0.28 -21.15
CA SER A 455 -25.52 0.44 -22.11
C SER A 455 -25.98 -0.44 -23.28
N MET A 456 -25.48 -1.69 -23.37
CA MET A 456 -25.85 -2.66 -24.41
C MET A 456 -26.63 -3.88 -23.89
N ALA A 457 -26.91 -3.92 -22.58
CA ALA A 457 -27.79 -4.90 -21.93
C ALA A 457 -28.94 -4.15 -21.27
#